data_AF-A0A554VAQ4-F1
#
_entry.id   AF-A0A554VAQ4-F1
#
_cell.length_a   1.000
_cell.length_b   1.000
_cell.length_c   1.000
_cell.angle_alpha   90.00
_cell.angle_beta   90.00
_cell.angle_gamma   90.00
#
_symmetry.space_group_name_H-M   'P 1'
#
loop_
_entity.id
_entity.type
_entity.pdbx_description
1 polymer ?
#
loop_
_entity_poly.entity_id
_entity_poly.type
_entity_poly.pdbx_seq_one_letter_code
_entity_poly.pdbx_strand_id
1 'polypeptide(L)'
;MKTLEDRITSLRAITIPMLMVNTALATLLSSLFLEVLEVEIVILHYLASFTLAIGMGWTVLDTSVNSHLIKQYIPVIFAIGGFILLLIKFNVFKKVPEHYSWYVTRVFLALMGAAVEYTFSHLFIKKHKEEQKNKGIDVEQLLINLEETIDRLNETELRLEETQERLNKTEERLAHVKAHFYCRHCGAEFDNPNACKSHEATCPENLKN
;
A
#
# COMPACT_ATOMS: atom_id res chain seq x y z
N MET A 1 -19.70 -6.92 -5.10
CA MET A 1 -19.52 -8.39 -5.02
C MET A 1 -18.47 -8.76 -6.08
N LYS A 2 -17.26 -9.19 -5.70
CA LYS A 2 -16.20 -9.51 -6.69
C LYS A 2 -16.63 -10.73 -7.50
N THR A 3 -16.57 -10.63 -8.82
CA THR A 3 -16.94 -11.74 -9.72
C THR A 3 -15.92 -12.87 -9.61
N LEU A 4 -16.27 -14.08 -10.06
CA LEU A 4 -15.34 -15.22 -10.08
C LEU A 4 -14.11 -14.89 -10.95
N GLU A 5 -14.33 -14.15 -12.03
CA GLU A 5 -13.31 -13.63 -12.93
C GLU A 5 -12.31 -12.71 -12.21
N ASP A 6 -12.78 -11.81 -11.33
CA ASP A 6 -11.92 -10.95 -10.51
C ASP A 6 -11.04 -11.74 -9.52
N ARG A 7 -11.52 -12.91 -9.06
CA ARG A 7 -10.74 -13.77 -8.15
C ARG A 7 -9.66 -14.53 -8.90
N ILE A 8 -9.99 -15.10 -10.05
CA ILE A 8 -9.06 -15.87 -10.90
C ILE A 8 -8.00 -14.94 -11.52
N THR A 9 -8.37 -13.70 -11.86
CA THR A 9 -7.44 -12.70 -12.42
C THR A 9 -6.85 -11.76 -11.36
N SER A 10 -7.04 -12.07 -10.07
CA SER A 10 -6.44 -11.30 -8.99
C SER A 10 -4.91 -11.36 -9.06
N LEU A 11 -4.23 -10.29 -8.65
CA LEU A 11 -2.77 -10.26 -8.65
C LEU A 11 -2.18 -11.46 -7.90
N ARG A 12 -2.77 -11.84 -6.76
CA ARG A 12 -2.37 -13.02 -5.97
C ARG A 12 -2.49 -14.32 -6.77
N ALA A 13 -3.57 -14.51 -7.53
CA ALA A 13 -3.78 -15.70 -8.35
C ALA A 13 -2.77 -15.81 -9.51
N ILE A 14 -2.24 -14.67 -9.97
CA ILE A 14 -1.24 -14.60 -11.05
C ILE A 14 0.19 -14.75 -10.51
N THR A 15 0.44 -14.23 -9.30
CA THR A 15 1.75 -14.33 -8.64
C THR A 15 2.15 -15.79 -8.39
N ILE A 16 1.20 -16.67 -8.05
CA ILE A 16 1.49 -18.08 -7.77
C ILE A 16 2.05 -18.81 -9.02
N PRO A 17 1.37 -18.81 -10.18
CA PRO A 17 1.93 -19.33 -11.42
C PRO A 17 3.25 -18.67 -11.83
N MET A 18 3.39 -17.36 -11.66
CA MET A 18 4.64 -16.65 -11.98
C MET A 18 5.81 -17.14 -11.10
N LEU A 19 5.58 -17.36 -9.81
CA LEU A 19 6.57 -17.96 -8.91
C LEU A 19 6.92 -19.39 -9.32
N MET A 20 5.94 -20.19 -9.75
CA MET A 20 6.19 -21.53 -10.28
C MET A 20 7.05 -21.50 -11.55
N VAL A 21 6.77 -20.59 -12.48
CA VAL A 21 7.56 -20.36 -13.70
C VAL A 21 8.98 -19.94 -13.36
N ASN A 22 9.16 -18.97 -12.47
CA ASN A 22 10.49 -18.54 -12.02
C ASN A 22 11.26 -19.67 -11.33
N THR A 23 10.58 -20.51 -10.55
CA THR A 23 11.20 -21.68 -9.90
C THR A 23 11.63 -22.73 -10.93
N ALA A 24 10.81 -22.96 -11.96
CA ALA A 24 11.15 -23.85 -13.06
C ALA A 24 12.36 -23.33 -13.85
N LEU A 25 12.38 -22.03 -14.16
CA LEU A 25 13.50 -21.38 -14.84
C LEU A 25 14.79 -21.43 -14.01
N ALA A 26 14.70 -21.17 -12.70
CA ALA A 26 15.80 -21.28 -11.76
C ALA A 26 16.37 -22.71 -11.75
N THR A 27 15.51 -23.73 -11.72
CA THR A 27 15.91 -25.14 -11.76
C THR A 27 16.56 -25.51 -13.09
N LEU A 28 16.02 -25.00 -14.21
CA LEU A 28 16.60 -25.20 -15.54
C LEU A 28 17.99 -24.58 -15.66
N LEU A 29 18.15 -23.32 -15.24
CA LEU A 29 19.43 -22.62 -15.20
C LEU A 29 20.44 -23.35 -14.33
N SER A 30 20.01 -23.82 -13.15
CA SER A 30 20.83 -24.61 -12.25
C SER A 30 21.34 -25.89 -12.92
N SER A 31 20.45 -26.65 -13.55
CA SER A 31 20.81 -27.86 -14.28
C SER A 31 21.72 -27.59 -15.48
N LEU A 32 21.50 -26.50 -16.20
CA LEU A 32 22.30 -26.14 -17.37
C LEU A 32 23.70 -25.66 -16.96
N PHE A 33 23.82 -24.96 -15.83
CA PHE A 33 25.10 -24.61 -15.22
C PHE A 33 25.91 -25.88 -14.92
N LEU A 34 25.28 -26.88 -14.31
CA LEU A 34 25.91 -28.18 -13.99
C LEU A 34 26.37 -28.95 -15.22
N GLU A 35 25.66 -28.82 -16.35
CA GLU A 35 26.00 -29.50 -17.61
C GLU A 35 27.06 -28.77 -18.44
N VAL A 36 27.21 -27.46 -18.27
CA VAL A 36 28.09 -26.62 -19.11
C VAL A 36 29.43 -26.35 -18.44
N LEU A 37 29.46 -26.19 -17.12
CA LEU A 37 30.68 -25.85 -16.38
C LEU A 37 31.24 -27.10 -15.70
N GLU A 38 32.44 -27.52 -16.08
CA GLU A 38 33.15 -28.59 -15.40
C GLU A 38 33.90 -28.00 -14.20
N VAL A 39 33.21 -27.88 -13.07
CA VAL A 39 33.83 -27.47 -11.80
C VAL A 39 34.27 -28.72 -11.03
N GLU A 40 35.56 -28.85 -10.75
CA GLU A 40 36.14 -30.01 -10.03
C GLU A 40 35.55 -30.19 -8.63
N ILE A 41 35.20 -29.09 -7.95
CA ILE A 41 34.67 -29.13 -6.58
C ILE A 41 33.14 -29.24 -6.61
N VAL A 42 32.64 -30.45 -6.39
CA VAL A 42 31.21 -30.79 -6.43
C VAL A 42 30.34 -29.86 -5.55
N ILE A 43 30.75 -29.57 -4.32
CA ILE A 43 29.97 -28.76 -3.38
C ILE A 43 29.86 -27.31 -3.87
N LEU A 44 30.98 -26.73 -4.32
CA LEU A 44 31.02 -25.38 -4.86
C LEU A 44 30.19 -25.27 -6.15
N HIS A 45 30.16 -26.35 -6.93
CA HIS A 45 29.40 -26.44 -8.16
C HIS A 45 27.88 -26.32 -7.91
N TYR A 46 27.34 -27.07 -6.93
CA TYR A 46 25.93 -26.98 -6.55
C TYR A 46 25.57 -25.62 -5.92
N LEU A 47 26.45 -25.08 -5.07
CA LEU A 47 26.25 -23.76 -4.46
C LEU A 47 26.18 -22.65 -5.51
N ALA A 48 27.16 -22.59 -6.41
CA ALA A 48 27.20 -21.58 -7.47
C ALA A 48 25.96 -21.66 -8.39
N SER A 49 25.57 -22.89 -8.75
CA SER A 49 24.38 -23.17 -9.55
C SER A 49 23.09 -22.69 -8.86
N PHE A 50 22.94 -22.96 -7.56
CA PHE A 50 21.79 -22.50 -6.78
C PHE A 50 21.77 -20.98 -6.59
N THR A 51 22.91 -20.37 -6.30
CA THR A 51 23.03 -18.91 -6.15
C THR A 51 22.72 -18.19 -7.46
N LEU A 52 23.18 -18.72 -8.60
CA LEU A 52 22.86 -18.17 -9.92
C LEU A 52 21.36 -18.29 -10.24
N ALA A 53 20.76 -19.43 -9.91
CA ALA A 53 19.33 -19.68 -10.07
C ALA A 53 18.48 -18.69 -9.26
N ILE A 54 18.82 -18.47 -7.98
CA ILE A 54 18.15 -17.48 -7.13
C ILE A 54 18.39 -16.06 -7.66
N GLY A 55 19.64 -15.70 -7.95
CA GLY A 55 19.99 -14.35 -8.42
C GLY A 55 19.24 -13.96 -9.69
N MET A 56 19.21 -14.86 -10.67
CA MET A 56 18.43 -14.68 -11.91
C MET A 56 16.93 -14.58 -11.61
N GLY A 57 16.36 -15.52 -10.85
CA GLY A 57 14.93 -15.51 -10.52
C GLY A 57 14.49 -14.25 -9.76
N TRP A 58 15.34 -13.76 -8.85
CA TRP A 58 15.10 -12.52 -8.11
C TRP A 58 15.19 -11.29 -9.01
N THR A 59 16.18 -11.25 -9.91
CA THR A 59 16.33 -10.16 -10.90
C THR A 59 15.12 -10.11 -11.84
N VAL A 60 14.59 -11.27 -12.26
CA VAL A 60 13.36 -11.35 -13.05
C VAL A 60 12.17 -10.78 -12.29
N LEU A 61 12.04 -11.12 -11.02
CA LEU A 61 10.96 -10.63 -10.17
C LEU A 61 11.06 -9.10 -9.99
N ASP A 62 12.25 -8.61 -9.66
CA ASP A 62 12.49 -7.19 -9.38
C ASP A 62 12.29 -6.31 -10.63
N THR A 63 12.79 -6.76 -11.79
CA THR A 63 12.54 -6.09 -13.08
C THR A 63 11.07 -6.12 -13.50
N SER A 64 10.33 -7.17 -13.14
CA SER A 64 8.89 -7.28 -13.42
C SER A 64 8.06 -6.32 -12.54
N VAL A 65 8.41 -6.21 -11.26
CA VAL A 65 7.77 -5.28 -10.30
C VAL A 65 8.09 -3.82 -10.66
N ASN A 66 9.34 -3.54 -11.04
CA ASN A 66 9.81 -2.21 -11.42
C ASN A 66 9.65 -1.91 -12.93
N SER A 67 8.69 -2.56 -13.60
CA SER A 67 8.37 -2.37 -15.03
C SER A 67 7.85 -0.97 -15.44
N HIS A 68 7.85 -0.02 -14.51
CA HIS A 68 7.70 1.41 -14.80
C HIS A 68 9.02 2.05 -15.27
N LEU A 69 10.17 1.54 -14.79
CA LEU A 69 11.51 2.00 -15.17
C LEU A 69 12.01 1.35 -16.46
N ILE A 70 11.59 0.11 -16.70
CA ILE A 70 12.05 -0.70 -17.82
C ILE A 70 10.86 -0.90 -18.77
N LYS A 71 11.05 -0.51 -20.04
CA LYS A 71 10.02 -0.45 -21.10
C LYS A 71 9.24 -1.78 -21.27
N GLN A 72 8.10 -1.72 -21.98
CA GLN A 72 7.16 -2.82 -22.26
C GLN A 72 7.76 -4.11 -22.87
N TYR A 73 9.06 -4.14 -23.20
CA TYR A 73 9.73 -5.27 -23.86
C TYR A 73 10.22 -6.37 -22.90
N ILE A 74 10.15 -6.18 -21.58
CA ILE A 74 10.62 -7.17 -20.60
C ILE A 74 10.04 -8.58 -20.82
N PRO A 75 8.71 -8.76 -21.01
CA PRO A 75 8.14 -10.10 -21.26
C PRO A 75 8.71 -10.77 -22.51
N VAL A 76 9.00 -9.97 -23.54
CA VAL A 76 9.54 -10.46 -24.82
C VAL A 76 10.97 -10.95 -24.63
N ILE A 77 11.80 -10.16 -23.92
CA ILE A 77 13.19 -10.54 -23.62
C ILE A 77 13.22 -11.83 -22.81
N PHE A 78 12.34 -11.96 -21.81
CA PHE A 78 12.25 -13.19 -21.02
C PHE A 78 11.84 -14.39 -21.86
N ALA A 79 10.80 -14.25 -22.69
CA ALA A 79 10.35 -15.35 -23.54
C ALA A 79 11.43 -15.80 -24.54
N ILE A 80 12.17 -14.86 -25.14
CA ILE A 80 13.29 -15.18 -26.04
C ILE A 80 14.41 -15.89 -25.26
N GLY A 81 14.77 -15.38 -24.08
CA GLY A 81 15.79 -15.99 -23.23
C GLY A 81 15.42 -17.42 -22.80
N GLY A 82 14.20 -17.62 -22.31
CA GLY A 82 13.67 -18.93 -21.94
C GLY A 82 13.58 -19.89 -23.13
N PHE A 83 13.17 -19.41 -24.30
CA PHE A 83 13.19 -20.19 -25.54
C PHE A 83 14.60 -20.71 -25.85
N ILE A 84 15.60 -19.84 -25.84
CA ILE A 84 17.00 -20.21 -26.12
C ILE A 84 17.51 -21.21 -25.07
N LEU A 85 17.22 -20.97 -23.79
CA LEU A 85 17.61 -21.88 -22.70
C LEU A 85 17.00 -23.27 -22.87
N LEU A 86 15.71 -23.36 -23.25
CA LEU A 86 15.04 -24.63 -23.51
C LEU A 86 15.63 -25.34 -24.73
N LEU A 87 15.98 -24.63 -25.80
CA LEU A 87 16.66 -25.22 -26.95
C LEU A 87 18.03 -25.81 -26.57
N ILE A 88 18.79 -25.12 -25.73
CA ILE A 88 20.08 -25.61 -25.22
C ILE A 88 19.85 -26.84 -24.34
N LYS A 89 18.89 -26.78 -23.40
CA LYS A 89 18.58 -27.90 -22.49
C LYS A 89 18.11 -29.15 -23.24
N PHE A 90 17.30 -28.95 -24.29
CA PHE A 90 16.88 -29.99 -25.19
C PHE A 90 17.98 -30.39 -26.19
N ASN A 91 19.24 -29.98 -25.99
CA ASN A 91 20.38 -30.40 -26.81
C ASN A 91 20.11 -30.29 -28.32
N VAL A 92 19.32 -29.30 -28.74
CA VAL A 92 18.88 -29.15 -30.13
C VAL A 92 20.06 -28.90 -31.07
N PHE A 93 21.14 -28.30 -30.54
CA PHE A 93 22.35 -27.96 -31.29
C PHE A 93 23.47 -28.99 -31.21
N LYS A 94 23.46 -29.88 -30.21
CA LYS A 94 24.60 -30.80 -29.92
C LYS A 94 24.45 -32.18 -30.55
N LYS A 95 23.23 -32.66 -30.79
CA LYS A 95 23.00 -33.99 -31.36
C LYS A 95 22.67 -33.92 -32.84
N VAL A 96 23.35 -34.74 -33.64
CA VAL A 96 22.92 -35.03 -35.02
C VAL A 96 21.50 -35.62 -34.92
N PRO A 97 20.51 -35.05 -35.62
CA PRO A 97 19.12 -35.48 -35.48
C PRO A 97 18.98 -36.94 -35.94
N GLU A 98 18.53 -37.82 -35.05
CA GLU A 98 18.22 -39.21 -35.40
C GLU A 98 17.03 -39.25 -36.39
N HIS A 99 16.01 -38.43 -36.16
CA HIS A 99 14.85 -38.26 -37.04
C HIS A 99 14.31 -36.81 -37.01
N TYR A 100 13.72 -36.33 -38.12
CA TYR A 100 13.16 -34.97 -38.21
C TYR A 100 12.06 -34.69 -37.16
N SER A 101 11.24 -35.70 -36.83
CA SER A 101 10.19 -35.58 -35.82
C SER A 101 10.73 -35.22 -34.42
N TRP A 102 11.92 -35.68 -34.07
CA TRP A 102 12.58 -35.39 -32.80
C TRP A 102 12.91 -33.89 -32.68
N TYR A 103 13.42 -33.30 -33.76
CA TYR A 103 13.77 -31.88 -33.81
C TYR A 103 12.52 -31.00 -33.68
N VAL A 104 11.48 -31.31 -34.47
CA VAL A 104 10.21 -30.58 -34.46
C VAL A 104 9.58 -30.62 -33.06
N THR A 105 9.56 -31.77 -32.41
CA THR A 105 8.96 -31.93 -31.08
C THR A 105 9.68 -31.07 -30.03
N ARG A 106 11.01 -31.03 -30.03
CA ARG A 106 11.80 -30.26 -29.06
C ARG A 106 11.68 -28.75 -29.29
N VAL A 107 11.73 -28.31 -30.55
CA VAL A 107 11.53 -26.88 -30.90
C VAL A 107 10.10 -26.44 -30.53
N PHE A 108 9.10 -27.27 -30.81
CA PHE A 108 7.71 -26.99 -30.43
C PHE A 108 7.55 -26.86 -28.91
N LEU A 109 8.11 -27.77 -28.12
CA LEU A 109 8.08 -27.70 -26.66
C LEU A 109 8.77 -26.45 -26.12
N ALA A 110 9.92 -26.09 -26.68
CA ALA A 110 10.62 -24.85 -26.30
C ALA A 110 9.76 -23.61 -26.60
N LEU A 111 9.11 -23.59 -27.77
CA LEU A 111 8.26 -22.48 -28.18
C LEU A 111 6.99 -22.37 -27.31
N MET A 112 6.39 -23.50 -26.95
CA MET A 112 5.26 -23.53 -26.01
C MET A 112 5.66 -23.04 -24.61
N GLY A 113 6.83 -23.47 -24.10
CA GLY A 113 7.37 -22.96 -22.84
C GLY A 113 7.56 -21.45 -22.85
N ALA A 114 8.19 -20.92 -23.89
CA ALA A 114 8.39 -19.48 -24.07
C ALA A 114 7.07 -18.70 -24.21
N ALA A 115 6.06 -19.27 -24.88
CA ALA A 115 4.74 -18.66 -24.98
C ALA A 115 4.03 -18.58 -23.63
N VAL A 116 4.16 -19.61 -22.80
CA VAL A 116 3.64 -19.64 -21.42
C VAL A 116 4.34 -18.58 -20.56
N GLU A 117 5.68 -18.52 -20.61
CA GLU A 117 6.47 -17.51 -19.91
C GLU A 117 6.08 -16.09 -20.32
N TYR A 118 5.94 -15.83 -21.63
CA TYR A 118 5.48 -14.55 -22.15
C TYR A 118 4.11 -14.18 -21.60
N THR A 119 3.16 -15.12 -21.68
CA THR A 119 1.76 -14.88 -21.29
C THR A 119 1.66 -14.53 -19.81
N PHE A 120 2.33 -15.30 -18.94
CA PHE A 120 2.32 -15.02 -17.49
C PHE A 120 3.06 -13.73 -17.13
N SER A 121 4.23 -13.48 -17.74
CA SER A 121 4.99 -12.25 -17.50
C SER A 121 4.22 -11.01 -17.93
N HIS A 122 3.60 -11.05 -19.10
CA HIS A 122 2.78 -9.96 -19.62
C HIS A 122 1.54 -9.72 -18.74
N LEU A 123 0.84 -10.80 -18.35
CA LEU A 123 -0.35 -10.73 -17.49
C LEU A 123 0.00 -10.19 -16.10
N PHE A 124 1.12 -10.61 -15.52
CA PHE A 124 1.63 -10.13 -14.24
C PHE A 124 1.94 -8.63 -14.29
N ILE A 125 2.71 -8.17 -15.27
CA ILE A 125 3.05 -6.75 -15.42
C ILE A 125 1.80 -5.90 -15.63
N LYS A 126 0.86 -6.35 -16.47
CA LYS A 126 -0.40 -5.63 -16.71
C LYS A 126 -1.20 -5.47 -15.41
N LYS A 127 -1.38 -6.56 -14.67
CA LYS A 127 -2.17 -6.55 -13.42
C LYS A 127 -1.49 -5.80 -12.29
N HIS A 128 -0.16 -5.86 -12.20
CA HIS A 128 0.60 -5.08 -11.24
C HIS A 128 0.45 -3.57 -11.49
N LYS A 129 0.46 -3.14 -12.76
CA LYS A 129 0.22 -1.73 -13.14
C LYS A 129 -1.21 -1.29 -12.83
N GLU A 130 -2.22 -2.12 -13.09
CA GLU A 130 -3.61 -1.85 -12.72
C GLU A 130 -3.75 -1.66 -11.19
N GLU A 131 -3.10 -2.52 -10.39
CA GLU A 131 -3.17 -2.42 -8.93
C GLU A 131 -2.43 -1.19 -8.38
N GLN A 132 -1.28 -0.83 -8.95
CA GLN A 132 -0.58 0.41 -8.59
C GLN A 132 -1.42 1.65 -8.90
N LYS A 133 -2.08 1.69 -10.06
CA LYS A 133 -2.97 2.80 -10.43
C LYS A 133 -4.15 2.91 -9.46
N ASN A 134 -4.76 1.78 -9.11
CA ASN A 134 -5.87 1.76 -8.16
C ASN A 134 -5.45 2.22 -6.76
N LYS A 135 -4.27 1.80 -6.28
CA LYS A 135 -3.72 2.30 -5.01
C LYS A 135 -3.41 3.80 -5.06
N GLY A 136 -2.92 4.32 -6.19
CA GLY A 136 -2.71 5.75 -6.38
C GLY A 136 -4.01 6.56 -6.23
N ILE A 137 -5.09 6.08 -6.84
CA ILE A 137 -6.43 6.68 -6.73
C ILE A 137 -6.94 6.62 -5.28
N ASP A 138 -6.73 5.51 -4.59
CA ASP A 138 -7.15 5.33 -3.19
C ASP A 138 -6.42 6.29 -2.25
N VAL A 139 -5.11 6.52 -2.48
CA VAL A 139 -4.30 7.49 -1.72
C VAL A 139 -4.76 8.92 -1.98
N GLU A 140 -5.04 9.28 -3.23
CA GLU A 140 -5.57 10.62 -3.57
C GLU A 140 -6.92 10.87 -2.89
N GLN A 141 -7.81 9.87 -2.90
CA GLN A 141 -9.10 9.97 -2.24
C GLN A 141 -8.98 10.03 -0.71
N LEU A 142 -8.01 9.31 -0.12
CA LEU A 142 -7.65 9.44 1.29
C LEU A 142 -7.16 10.85 1.64
N LEU A 143 -6.36 11.48 0.78
CA LEU A 143 -5.89 12.85 1.00
C LEU A 143 -7.04 13.85 0.97
N ILE A 144 -7.96 13.74 0.00
CA ILE A 144 -9.16 14.59 -0.07
C ILE A 144 -10.01 14.43 1.20
N ASN A 145 -10.25 13.20 1.65
CA ASN A 145 -11.00 12.94 2.88
C ASN A 145 -10.29 13.51 4.13
N LEU A 146 -8.95 13.46 4.15
CA LEU A 146 -8.16 14.03 5.24
C LEU A 146 -8.32 15.55 5.29
N GLU A 147 -8.27 16.21 4.13
CA GLU A 147 -8.46 17.66 3.99
C GLU A 147 -9.87 18.08 4.45
N GLU A 148 -10.91 17.36 4.02
CA GLU A 148 -12.28 17.61 4.48
C GLU A 148 -12.43 17.41 6.00
N THR A 149 -11.70 16.45 6.58
CA THR A 149 -11.72 16.20 8.03
C THR A 149 -11.03 17.32 8.78
N ILE A 150 -9.94 17.87 8.26
CA ILE A 150 -9.23 19.03 8.83
C ILE A 150 -10.15 20.27 8.80
N ASP A 151 -10.84 20.51 7.68
CA ASP A 151 -11.78 21.64 7.57
C ASP A 151 -12.91 21.54 8.59
N ARG A 152 -13.48 20.34 8.76
CA ARG A 152 -14.50 20.10 9.81
C ARG A 152 -13.94 20.33 11.20
N LEU A 153 -12.69 19.94 11.45
CA LEU A 153 -12.05 20.14 12.74
C LEU A 153 -11.90 21.64 13.05
N ASN A 154 -11.42 22.42 12.07
CA ASN A 154 -11.29 23.87 12.18
C ASN A 154 -12.66 24.54 12.41
N GLU A 155 -13.71 24.11 11.71
CA GLU A 155 -15.06 24.62 11.93
C GLU A 155 -15.57 24.30 13.34
N THR A 156 -15.30 23.09 13.85
CA THR A 156 -15.68 22.72 15.22
C THR A 156 -14.90 23.49 16.28
N GLU A 157 -13.62 23.78 16.04
CA GLU A 157 -12.78 24.58 16.94
C GLU A 157 -13.31 26.02 17.01
N LEU A 158 -13.65 26.61 15.87
CA LEU A 158 -14.23 27.96 15.81
C LEU A 158 -15.59 28.02 16.52
N ARG A 159 -16.44 27.02 16.34
CA ARG A 159 -17.70 26.89 17.09
C ARG A 159 -17.47 26.74 18.59
N LEU A 160 -16.42 26.01 18.99
CA LEU A 160 -16.05 25.84 20.39
C LEU A 160 -15.65 27.19 21.01
N GLU A 161 -14.82 27.96 20.33
CA GLU A 161 -14.41 29.30 20.75
C GLU A 161 -15.63 30.23 20.89
N GLU A 162 -16.54 30.24 19.91
CA GLU A 162 -17.78 31.03 19.99
C GLU A 162 -18.65 30.61 21.19
N THR A 163 -18.80 29.30 21.43
CA THR A 163 -19.55 28.83 22.60
C THR A 163 -18.88 29.20 23.92
N GLN A 164 -17.55 29.17 23.99
CA GLN A 164 -16.80 29.58 25.17
C GLN A 164 -16.98 31.08 25.45
N GLU A 165 -16.93 31.91 24.41
CA GLU A 165 -17.17 33.35 24.54
C GLU A 165 -18.59 33.65 25.03
N ARG A 166 -19.59 32.93 24.48
CA ARG A 166 -20.99 33.06 24.94
C ARG A 166 -21.13 32.65 26.40
N LEU A 167 -20.43 31.60 26.82
CA LEU A 167 -20.45 31.10 28.20
C LEU A 167 -19.86 32.14 29.16
N ASN A 168 -18.70 32.70 28.84
CA ASN A 168 -18.07 33.78 29.61
C ASN A 168 -19.01 35.01 29.73
N LYS A 169 -19.63 35.43 28.62
CA LYS A 169 -20.62 36.53 28.65
C LYS A 169 -21.83 36.24 29.52
N THR A 170 -22.31 35.00 29.55
CA THR A 170 -23.41 34.61 30.45
C THR A 170 -22.98 34.57 31.91
N GLU A 171 -21.76 34.13 32.21
CA GLU A 171 -21.21 34.16 33.57
C GLU A 171 -21.03 35.59 34.08
N GLU A 172 -20.52 36.50 33.26
CA GLU A 172 -20.43 37.93 33.59
C GLU A 172 -21.81 38.54 33.87
N ARG A 173 -22.80 38.25 33.02
CA ARG A 173 -24.18 38.70 33.24
C ARG A 173 -24.74 38.14 34.54
N LEU A 174 -24.50 36.85 34.81
CA LEU A 174 -24.95 36.21 36.04
C LEU A 174 -24.29 36.85 37.27
N ALA A 175 -22.99 37.15 37.22
CA ALA A 175 -22.27 37.85 38.28
C ALA A 175 -22.81 39.27 38.50
N HIS A 176 -23.09 40.02 37.43
CA HIS A 176 -23.69 41.34 37.51
C HIS A 176 -25.11 41.30 38.11
N VAL A 177 -25.94 40.35 37.68
CA VAL A 177 -27.28 40.15 38.25
C VAL A 177 -27.18 39.80 39.73
N LYS A 178 -26.34 38.83 40.09
CA LYS A 178 -26.08 38.45 41.49
C LYS A 178 -25.68 39.67 42.33
N ALA A 179 -24.78 40.52 41.84
CA ALA A 179 -24.35 41.73 42.57
C ALA A 179 -25.50 42.70 42.96
N HIS A 180 -26.69 42.59 42.34
CA HIS A 180 -27.87 43.35 42.75
C HIS A 180 -28.71 42.70 43.87
N PHE A 181 -28.44 41.43 44.17
CA PHE A 181 -29.14 40.65 45.21
C PHE A 181 -28.27 40.37 46.44
N TYR A 182 -26.97 40.73 46.42
CA TYR A 182 -26.09 40.63 47.60
C TYR A 182 -25.76 42.03 48.15
N CYS A 183 -25.85 42.19 49.47
CA CYS A 183 -25.38 43.41 50.13
C CYS A 183 -23.85 43.51 50.06
N ARG A 184 -23.32 44.65 49.60
CA ARG A 184 -21.86 44.86 49.42
C ARG A 184 -21.08 44.91 50.73
N HIS A 185 -21.76 45.13 51.85
CA HIS A 185 -21.14 45.29 53.16
C HIS A 185 -21.08 43.98 53.93
N CYS A 186 -22.19 43.25 54.05
CA CYS A 186 -22.30 42.02 54.85
C CYS A 186 -22.41 40.72 54.04
N GLY A 187 -22.51 40.78 52.70
CA GLY A 187 -22.61 39.61 51.83
C GLY A 187 -23.92 38.82 51.90
N ALA A 188 -24.95 39.32 52.61
CA ALA A 188 -26.25 38.65 52.70
C ALA A 188 -27.00 38.67 51.35
N GLU A 189 -27.63 37.54 51.00
CA GLU A 189 -28.44 37.36 49.79
C GLU A 189 -29.91 37.75 50.05
N PHE A 190 -30.53 38.42 49.07
CA PHE A 190 -31.92 38.89 49.14
C PHE A 190 -32.69 38.45 47.90
N ASP A 191 -33.97 38.14 48.04
CA ASP A 191 -34.82 37.65 46.92
C ASP A 191 -35.26 38.76 45.94
N ASN A 192 -35.05 40.04 46.30
CA ASN A 192 -35.50 41.19 45.50
C ASN A 192 -34.48 42.35 45.58
N PRO A 193 -34.14 43.02 44.47
CA PRO A 193 -33.17 44.12 44.48
C PRO A 193 -33.57 45.29 45.40
N ASN A 194 -34.87 45.53 45.58
CA ASN A 194 -35.37 46.57 46.47
C ASN A 194 -35.15 46.21 47.95
N ALA A 195 -35.23 44.92 48.30
CA ALA A 195 -34.92 44.44 49.65
C ALA A 195 -33.41 44.59 49.95
N CYS A 196 -32.55 44.26 48.97
CA CYS A 196 -31.11 44.46 49.07
C CYS A 196 -30.75 45.94 49.28
N LYS A 197 -31.31 46.86 48.48
CA LYS A 197 -31.05 48.32 48.63
C LYS A 197 -31.51 48.88 49.97
N SER A 198 -32.67 48.44 50.45
CA SER A 198 -33.19 48.84 51.77
C SER A 198 -32.28 48.38 52.90
N HIS A 199 -31.79 47.14 52.82
CA HIS A 199 -30.83 46.61 53.78
C HIS A 199 -29.47 47.32 53.68
N GLU A 200 -28.95 47.59 52.49
CA GLU A 200 -27.66 48.26 52.28
C GLU A 200 -27.62 49.66 52.95
N ALA A 201 -28.77 50.37 52.93
CA ALA A 201 -28.94 51.66 53.60
C ALA A 201 -28.99 51.57 55.14
N THR A 202 -29.25 50.40 55.70
CA THR A 202 -29.38 50.15 57.16
C THR A 202 -28.41 49.09 57.66
N CYS A 203 -27.42 48.71 56.84
CA CYS A 203 -26.54 47.59 57.12
C CYS A 203 -25.60 47.93 58.29
N PRO A 204 -25.49 47.06 59.31
CA PRO A 204 -24.65 47.30 60.48
C PRO A 204 -23.14 47.27 60.20
N GLU A 205 -22.73 46.69 59.07
CA GLU A 205 -21.32 46.66 58.63
C GLU A 205 -20.97 47.82 57.67
N ASN A 206 -21.93 48.71 57.37
CA ASN A 206 -21.68 49.91 56.58
C ASN A 206 -21.08 51.01 57.47
N LEU A 207 -19.80 51.31 57.29
CA LEU A 207 -19.00 52.29 58.06
C LEU A 207 -19.55 53.74 58.07
N LYS A 208 -20.62 54.03 57.32
CA LYS A 208 -21.29 55.33 57.28
C LYS A 208 -22.53 55.44 58.18
N ASN A 209 -23.02 54.33 58.72
CA ASN A 209 -24.12 54.25 59.69
C ASN A 209 -23.60 53.98 61.09
#